data_AF-A0A0D0DWM5-F1
#
_entry.id   AF-A0A0D0DWM5-F1
#
_cell.length_a   1.000
_cell.length_b   1.000
_cell.length_c   1.000
_cell.angle_alpha   90.00
_cell.angle_beta   90.00
_cell.angle_gamma   90.00
#
_symmetry.space_group_name_H-M   'P 1'
#
loop_
_entity.id
_entity.type
_entity.pdbx_description
1 polymer ?
#
loop_
_entity_poly.entity_id
_entity_poly.type
_entity_poly.pdbx_seq_one_letter_code
_entity_poly.pdbx_strand_id
1 'polypeptide(L)' 'MNSRCQEKTTHLQIWQQNLNALKDAQIPFLNGLNADDWDIIALQELCINPVNNTMST' A
#
# COMPACT_ATOMS: atom_id res chain seq x y z
N MET A 1 -24.24 -35.50 -6.40
CA MET A 1 -23.87 -34.58 -5.31
C MET A 1 -22.37 -34.40 -5.37
N ASN A 2 -21.89 -33.30 -5.97
CA ASN A 2 -20.46 -33.05 -6.12
C ASN A 2 -20.04 -32.02 -5.08
N SER A 3 -19.58 -32.52 -3.93
CA SER A 3 -18.96 -31.69 -2.90
C SER A 3 -17.59 -31.25 -3.41
N ARG A 4 -17.53 -30.07 -4.03
CA ARG A 4 -16.25 -29.40 -4.27
C ARG A 4 -15.65 -29.08 -2.90
N CYS A 5 -14.55 -29.71 -2.53
CA CYS A 5 -13.71 -29.19 -1.45
C CYS A 5 -13.28 -27.79 -1.88
N GLN A 6 -13.81 -26.76 -1.22
CA GLN A 6 -13.25 -25.42 -1.33
C GLN A 6 -11.87 -25.49 -0.67
N GLU A 7 -10.84 -25.71 -1.48
CA GLU A 7 -9.49 -25.37 -1.08
C GLU A 7 -9.50 -23.89 -0.70
N LYS A 8 -9.30 -23.59 0.59
CA LYS A 8 -9.07 -22.23 1.03
C LYS A 8 -7.71 -21.81 0.49
N THR A 9 -7.67 -21.27 -0.71
CA THR A 9 -6.47 -20.65 -1.25
C THR A 9 -6.19 -19.39 -0.43
N THR A 10 -5.14 -19.44 0.39
CA THR A 10 -4.60 -18.24 1.02
C THR A 10 -3.97 -17.40 -0.08
N HIS A 11 -4.54 -16.24 -0.37
CA HIS A 11 -4.02 -15.31 -1.36
C HIS A 11 -3.27 -14.20 -0.64
N LEU A 12 -2.04 -13.93 -1.08
CA LEU A 12 -1.28 -12.77 -0.65
C LEU A 12 -1.61 -11.60 -1.58
N GLN A 13 -2.14 -10.51 -1.02
CA GLN A 13 -2.50 -9.30 -1.75
C GLN A 13 -1.38 -8.27 -1.59
N ILE A 14 -0.73 -7.93 -2.71
CA ILE A 14 0.37 -6.95 -2.76
C ILE A 14 -0.01 -5.78 -3.65
N TRP A 15 0.01 -4.57 -3.08
CA TRP A 15 -0.10 -3.34 -3.85
C TRP A 15 1.27 -2.68 -3.99
N GLN A 16 1.67 -2.38 -5.23
CA GLN A 16 2.85 -1.59 -5.51
C GLN A 16 2.49 -0.26 -6.20
N GLN A 17 3.06 0.85 -5.72
CA GLN A 17 2.80 2.19 -6.26
C GLN A 17 4.05 3.07 -6.25
N ASN A 18 4.30 3.73 -7.39
CA ASN A 18 5.28 4.81 -7.48
C ASN A 18 4.59 6.16 -7.23
N LEU A 19 5.13 6.98 -6.32
CA LEU A 19 4.59 8.29 -5.95
C LEU A 19 5.24 9.46 -6.68
N ASN A 20 6.23 9.20 -7.54
CA ASN A 20 6.94 10.16 -8.38
C ASN A 20 7.53 11.36 -7.60
N ALA A 21 7.92 11.15 -6.33
CA ALA A 21 8.36 12.18 -5.38
C ALA A 21 7.35 13.32 -5.15
N LEU A 22 6.07 13.12 -5.49
CA LEU A 22 5.03 14.12 -5.38
C LEU A 22 4.45 14.14 -3.96
N LYS A 23 4.42 15.33 -3.34
CA LYS A 23 3.86 15.52 -2.00
C LYS A 23 2.38 15.14 -1.97
N ASP A 24 1.61 15.55 -2.97
CA ASP A 24 0.17 15.30 -3.03
C ASP A 24 -0.16 13.81 -3.19
N ALA A 25 0.68 13.06 -3.91
CA ALA A 25 0.53 11.62 -4.05
C ALA A 25 0.81 10.86 -2.74
N GLN A 26 1.63 11.42 -1.84
CA GLN A 26 2.02 10.80 -0.57
C GLN A 26 1.00 11.05 0.57
N ILE A 27 0.27 12.17 0.54
CA ILE A 27 -0.67 12.57 1.59
C ILE A 27 -1.69 11.47 1.95
N PRO A 28 -2.35 10.79 0.98
CA PRO A 28 -3.29 9.71 1.31
C PRO A 28 -2.64 8.57 2.08
N PHE A 29 -1.40 8.21 1.75
CA PHE A 29 -0.65 7.11 2.39
C PHE A 29 -0.22 7.42 3.83
N LEU A 30 0.05 8.69 4.15
CA LEU A 30 0.45 9.11 5.49
C LEU A 30 -0.75 9.39 6.43
N ASN A 31 -1.89 9.79 5.86
CA ASN A 31 -3.06 10.20 6.63
C ASN A 31 -4.08 9.08 6.87
N GLY A 32 -3.65 7.82 6.77
CA GLY A 32 -4.51 6.67 7.06
C GLY A 32 -5.23 6.14 5.83
N LEU A 33 -4.52 5.95 4.72
CA LEU A 33 -4.97 5.10 3.63
C LEU A 33 -5.53 3.81 4.22
N ASN A 34 -6.78 3.48 3.86
CA ASN A 34 -7.36 2.23 4.31
C ASN A 34 -6.72 1.08 3.53
N ALA A 35 -5.70 0.48 4.14
CA ALA A 35 -4.93 -0.63 3.61
C ALA A 35 -5.51 -1.99 4.02
N ASP A 36 -6.69 -2.03 4.65
CA ASP A 36 -7.29 -3.23 5.25
C ASP A 36 -7.42 -4.42 4.28
N ASP A 37 -7.50 -4.17 2.98
CA ASP A 37 -7.62 -5.18 1.93
C ASP A 37 -6.27 -5.62 1.31
N TRP A 38 -5.13 -5.13 1.82
CA TRP A 38 -3.81 -5.45 1.28
C TRP A 38 -2.88 -5.94 2.39
N ASP A 39 -2.28 -7.11 2.19
CA ASP A 39 -1.30 -7.67 3.13
C ASP A 39 0.03 -6.91 3.10
N ILE A 40 0.44 -6.45 1.91
CA ILE A 40 1.69 -5.71 1.70
C ILE A 40 1.45 -4.52 0.76
N ILE A 41 1.93 -3.35 1.16
CA ILE A 41 2.00 -2.17 0.30
C ILE A 41 3.47 -1.77 0.10
N ALA A 42 3.90 -1.67 -1.15
CA ALA A 42 5.24 -1.29 -1.56
C ALA A 42 5.22 0.06 -2.30
N LEU A 43 5.74 1.11 -1.65
CA LEU A 43 5.80 2.46 -2.21
C LEU A 43 7.20 2.79 -2.75
N GLN A 44 7.29 3.43 -3.92
CA GLN A 44 8.54 3.92 -4.51
C GLN A 44 8.49 5.43 -4.74
N GLU A 45 9.68 6.06 -4.76
CA GLU A 45 9.87 7.50 -4.96
C GLU A 45 9.00 8.34 -4.02
N LEU A 46 9.09 8.06 -2.72
CA LEU A 46 8.45 8.89 -1.71
C LEU A 46 8.97 10.34 -1.79
N CYS A 47 8.10 11.30 -1.47
CA CYS A 47 8.47 12.68 -1.24
C CYS A 47 9.21 12.77 0.11
N ILE A 48 10.53 12.92 0.04
CA ILE A 48 11.43 13.03 1.20
C ILE A 48 11.70 14.52 1.45
N ASN A 49 11.51 14.97 2.69
CA ASN A 49 11.82 16.35 3.06
C ASN A 49 13.35 16.56 3.26
N PRO A 50 13.83 17.80 3.40
CA PRO A 50 15.27 18.09 3.55
C PRO A 50 15.96 17.48 4.79
N VAL A 51 15.18 16.97 5.75
CA VAL A 51 15.69 16.25 6.93
C VAL A 51 15.53 14.73 6.80
N ASN A 52 15.35 14.25 5.57
CA ASN A 52 15.24 12.85 5.19
C ASN A 52 14.04 12.08 5.77
N ASN A 53 12.93 12.78 6.02
CA ASN A 53 11.70 12.20 6.57
C ASN A 53 10.50 12.32 5.60
N THR A 54 9.59 11.35 5.68
CA THR A 54 8.27 11.36 5.00
C THR A 54 7.21 11.85 5.99
N MET A 55 7.07 13.17 6.14
CA MET A 55 6.09 13.77 7.06
C MET A 55 4.98 14.45 6.25
N SER A 56 3.73 14.12 6.57
CA SER A 56 2.57 14.94 6.21
C SER A 56 2.42 15.99 7.30
N THR A 57 2.49 17.26 6.92
CA THR A 57 2.10 18.40 7.78
C THR A 57 0.60 18.47 7.94
#